data_AF-A0A917FJH3-F1
#
_entry.id   AF-A0A917FJH3-F1
#
_cell.length_a   1.000
_cell.length_b   1.000
_cell.length_c   1.000
_cell.angle_alpha   90.00
_cell.angle_beta   90.00
_cell.angle_gamma   90.00
#
_symmetry.space_group_name_H-M   'P 1'
#
loop_
_entity.id
_entity.type
_entity.pdbx_description
1 polymer ?
#
loop_
_entity_poly.entity_id
_entity_poly.type
_entity_poly.pdbx_seq_one_letter_code
_entity_poly.pdbx_strand_id
1 'polypeptide(L)'
;MFQFDLISDVHLDFWVDNSGNQLKLSKRLDQFVAGLVPEFPAETLIIAGDLGHYNKQNLMLLTKLKTYYSRILLVAGNHDDYLITKPLKNKYKQSERTVLTA
;
A
#
# COMPACT_ATOMS: atom_id res chain seq x y z
N MET A 1 16.10 -23.18 -1.14
CA MET A 1 15.72 -22.20 -2.18
C MET A 1 14.93 -21.11 -1.49
N PHE A 2 15.24 -19.84 -1.72
CA PHE A 2 14.48 -18.73 -1.13
C PHE A 2 13.22 -18.49 -1.97
N GLN A 3 12.08 -18.30 -1.30
CA GLN A 3 10.80 -18.02 -1.93
C GLN A 3 10.18 -16.79 -1.28
N PHE A 4 9.53 -15.97 -2.10
CA PHE A 4 8.81 -14.78 -1.69
C PHE A 4 7.59 -14.60 -2.59
N ASP A 5 6.56 -13.94 -2.06
CA ASP A 5 5.42 -13.47 -2.84
C ASP A 5 5.68 -12.03 -3.29
N LEU A 6 5.15 -11.64 -4.44
CA LEU A 6 5.36 -10.33 -5.05
C LEU A 6 4.03 -9.73 -5.50
N ILE A 7 3.78 -8.49 -5.08
CA ILE A 7 2.69 -7.64 -5.57
C ILE A 7 3.23 -6.27 -5.98
N SER A 8 2.52 -5.57 -6.86
CA SER A 8 2.85 -4.23 -7.36
C SER A 8 1.59 -3.51 -7.78
N ASP A 9 1.63 -2.18 -7.88
CA ASP A 9 0.60 -1.35 -8.52
C ASP A 9 -0.81 -1.60 -7.96
N VAL A 10 -0.90 -1.89 -6.66
CA VAL A 10 -2.14 -2.29 -6.00
C VAL A 10 -3.19 -1.19 -6.14
N HIS A 11 -2.79 0.08 -6.02
CA HIS A 11 -3.69 1.23 -6.12
C HIS A 11 -4.96 1.01 -5.26
N LEU A 12 -4.75 0.71 -3.97
CA LEU A 12 -5.75 0.17 -3.04
C LEU A 12 -7.07 0.96 -3.00
N ASP A 13 -7.01 2.28 -3.15
CA ASP A 13 -8.17 3.16 -3.11
C ASP A 13 -9.17 2.94 -4.26
N PHE A 14 -8.75 2.30 -5.37
CA PHE A 14 -9.66 1.89 -6.45
C PHE A 14 -10.44 0.61 -6.12
N TRP A 15 -9.94 -0.21 -5.20
CA TRP A 15 -10.54 -1.49 -4.81
C TRP A 15 -11.34 -1.37 -3.52
N VAL A 16 -10.82 -0.59 -2.57
CA VAL A 16 -11.40 -0.41 -1.26
C VAL A 16 -11.65 1.07 -1.03
N ASP A 17 -12.92 1.43 -1.07
CA ASP A 17 -13.34 2.81 -0.86
C ASP A 17 -13.07 3.28 0.59
N ASN A 18 -12.35 4.39 0.72
CA ASN A 18 -11.95 5.05 1.96
C ASN A 18 -13.11 5.89 2.54
N SER A 19 -14.23 5.22 2.84
CA SER A 19 -15.53 5.86 3.12
C SER A 19 -15.66 6.54 4.50
N GLY A 20 -14.55 6.93 5.15
CA GLY A 20 -14.50 7.58 6.47
C GLY A 20 -14.87 6.69 7.68
N ASN A 21 -15.80 5.74 7.51
CA ASN A 21 -16.18 4.76 8.52
C ASN A 21 -15.10 3.68 8.68
N GLN A 22 -14.36 3.74 9.78
CA GLN A 22 -13.20 2.88 10.05
C GLN A 22 -13.57 1.39 10.20
N LEU A 23 -14.72 1.07 10.80
CA LEU A 23 -15.15 -0.31 10.97
C LEU A 23 -15.50 -0.95 9.62
N LYS A 24 -16.20 -0.19 8.77
CA LYS A 24 -16.54 -0.65 7.41
C LYS A 24 -15.28 -0.81 6.55
N LEU A 25 -14.36 0.15 6.65
CA LEU A 25 -13.07 0.09 5.96
C LEU A 25 -12.26 -1.15 6.39
N SER A 26 -12.16 -1.41 7.69
CA SER A 26 -11.46 -2.59 8.21
C SER A 26 -12.03 -3.89 7.63
N LYS A 27 -13.36 -4.06 7.64
CA LYS A 27 -14.02 -5.26 7.09
C LYS A 27 -13.77 -5.44 5.59
N ARG A 28 -13.83 -4.35 4.82
CA ARG A 28 -13.53 -4.40 3.38
C ARG A 28 -12.07 -4.77 3.11
N LEU A 29 -11.14 -4.24 3.91
CA LEU A 29 -9.73 -4.61 3.84
C LEU A 29 -9.51 -6.09 4.23
N ASP A 30 -10.23 -6.62 5.21
CA ASP A 30 -10.16 -8.06 5.54
C ASP A 30 -10.56 -8.92 4.34
N GLN A 31 -11.66 -8.56 3.67
CA GLN A 31 -12.13 -9.25 2.46
C GLN A 31 -11.13 -9.13 1.30
N PHE A 32 -10.57 -7.94 1.09
CA PHE A 32 -9.57 -7.70 0.06
C PHE A 32 -8.29 -8.53 0.30
N VAL A 33 -7.77 -8.53 1.54
CA VAL A 33 -6.59 -9.33 1.90
C VAL A 33 -6.85 -10.82 1.73
N ALA A 34 -8.02 -11.31 2.14
CA ALA A 34 -8.38 -12.72 1.97
C ALA A 34 -8.42 -13.17 0.50
N GLY A 35 -8.74 -12.28 -0.43
CA GLY A 35 -8.69 -12.55 -1.87
C GLY A 35 -7.30 -12.34 -2.49
N LEU A 36 -6.40 -11.63 -1.81
CA LEU A 36 -5.06 -11.31 -2.30
C LEU A 36 -4.01 -12.36 -1.86
N VAL A 37 -4.15 -12.91 -0.65
CA VAL A 37 -3.18 -13.84 -0.08
C VAL A 37 -3.40 -15.24 -0.64
N PRO A 38 -2.36 -15.92 -1.18
CA PRO A 38 -2.48 -17.29 -1.66
C PRO A 38 -2.71 -18.27 -0.52
N GLU A 39 -3.16 -19.49 -0.84
CA GLU A 39 -3.40 -20.55 0.17
C GLU A 39 -2.15 -20.89 0.99
N PHE A 40 -0.97 -20.86 0.33
CA PHE A 40 0.33 -21.12 0.95
C PHE A 40 1.24 -19.91 0.74
N PRO A 41 1.12 -18.85 1.57
CA PRO A 41 1.95 -17.66 1.44
C PRO A 41 3.41 -17.97 1.81
N ALA A 42 4.34 -17.33 1.11
CA ALA A 42 5.74 -17.34 1.49
C ALA A 42 5.96 -16.59 2.83
N GLU A 43 7.13 -16.75 3.44
CA GLU A 43 7.48 -15.99 4.66
C GLU A 43 7.57 -14.47 4.38
N THR A 44 8.01 -14.12 3.17
CA THR A 44 8.31 -12.76 2.76
C THR A 44 7.40 -12.32 1.62
N LEU A 45 6.76 -11.15 1.79
CA LEU A 45 6.09 -10.42 0.73
C LEU A 45 6.96 -9.24 0.27
N ILE A 46 7.09 -9.08 -1.05
CA ILE A 46 7.65 -7.89 -1.68
C ILE A 46 6.50 -7.08 -2.29
N ILE A 47 6.46 -5.79 -1.98
CA ILE A 47 5.53 -4.82 -2.55
C ILE A 47 6.34 -3.83 -3.38
N ALA A 48 6.24 -3.90 -4.70
CA ALA A 48 7.04 -3.13 -5.64
C ALA A 48 6.44 -1.74 -5.97
N GLY A 49 5.90 -1.06 -4.96
CA GLY A 49 5.40 0.31 -5.07
C GLY A 49 3.92 0.43 -5.45
N ASP A 50 3.46 1.68 -5.45
CA ASP A 50 2.14 2.14 -5.85
C ASP A 50 1.01 1.40 -5.10
N LEU A 51 1.12 1.45 -3.77
CA LEU A 51 0.24 0.72 -2.87
C LEU A 51 -1.16 1.34 -2.82
N GLY A 52 -1.23 2.67 -2.79
CA GLY A 52 -2.49 3.42 -2.73
C GLY A 52 -2.26 4.85 -2.24
N HIS A 53 -3.23 5.73 -2.49
CA HIS A 53 -3.04 7.15 -2.20
C HIS A 53 -3.10 7.49 -0.70
N TYR A 54 -3.89 6.76 0.10
CA TYR A 54 -4.18 7.16 1.48
C TYR A 54 -3.31 6.42 2.51
N ASN A 55 -2.35 7.13 3.12
CA ASN A 55 -1.43 6.57 4.13
C ASN A 55 -2.10 5.77 5.26
N LYS A 56 -3.22 6.27 5.80
CA LYS A 56 -3.95 5.56 6.87
C LYS A 56 -4.51 4.22 6.37
N GLN A 57 -5.02 4.19 5.15
CA GLN A 57 -5.54 2.99 4.52
C GLN A 57 -4.41 2.00 4.20
N ASN A 58 -3.29 2.49 3.66
CA ASN A 58 -2.09 1.70 3.38
C ASN A 58 -1.56 1.05 4.66
N LEU A 59 -1.48 1.80 5.77
CA LEU A 59 -1.05 1.27 7.06
C LEU A 59 -1.97 0.15 7.55
N MET A 60 -3.29 0.30 7.38
CA MET A 60 -4.26 -0.75 7.74
C MET A 60 -4.08 -2.00 6.87
N LEU A 61 -3.85 -1.85 5.56
CA LEU A 61 -3.55 -2.96 4.68
C LEU A 61 -2.27 -3.69 5.12
N LEU A 62 -1.17 -2.96 5.32
CA LEU A 62 0.12 -3.54 5.75
C LEU A 62 0.00 -4.27 7.10
N THR A 63 -0.76 -3.71 8.04
CA THR A 63 -1.02 -4.35 9.34
C THR A 63 -1.75 -5.68 9.19
N LYS A 64 -2.70 -5.78 8.25
CA LYS A 64 -3.40 -7.04 7.96
C LYS A 64 -2.51 -8.02 7.20
N LEU A 65 -1.73 -7.57 6.23
CA LEU A 65 -0.76 -8.44 5.53
C LEU A 65 0.28 -9.02 6.49
N LYS A 66 0.68 -8.28 7.53
CA LYS A 66 1.58 -8.76 8.59
C LYS A 66 1.04 -9.94 9.41
N THR A 67 -0.25 -10.27 9.33
CA THR A 67 -0.77 -11.49 9.96
C THR A 67 -0.47 -12.75 9.14
N TYR A 68 -0.16 -12.59 7.86
CA TYR A 68 0.16 -13.70 6.93
C TYR A 68 1.66 -13.77 6.62
N TYR A 69 2.32 -12.62 6.51
CA TYR A 69 3.73 -12.52 6.16
C TYR A 69 4.58 -12.10 7.35
N SER A 70 5.63 -12.87 7.64
CA SER A 70 6.58 -12.53 8.70
C SER A 70 7.39 -11.28 8.32
N ARG A 71 7.72 -11.13 7.04
CA ARG A 71 8.50 -10.01 6.50
C ARG A 71 7.75 -9.37 5.33
N ILE A 72 7.77 -8.04 5.29
CA ILE A 72 7.28 -7.28 4.15
C ILE A 72 8.38 -6.31 3.75
N LEU A 73 8.83 -6.39 2.50
CA LEU A 73 9.69 -5.40 1.87
C LEU A 73 8.81 -4.49 1.02
N LEU A 74 8.73 -3.22 1.37
CA LEU A 74 8.02 -2.20 0.61
C LEU A 74 9.04 -1.32 -0.11
N VAL A 75 8.92 -1.23 -1.43
CA VAL A 75 9.65 -0.27 -2.27
C VAL A 75 8.71 0.88 -2.59
N ALA A 76 9.21 2.12 -2.57
CA ALA A 76 8.40 3.29 -2.94
C ALA A 76 8.20 3.33 -4.46
N GLY A 77 6.93 3.37 -4.88
CA GLY A 77 6.52 3.69 -6.25
C GLY A 77 6.40 5.20 -6.46
N ASN A 78 6.22 5.63 -7.71
CA ASN A 78 6.12 7.05 -8.04
C ASN A 78 4.80 7.67 -7.56
N HIS A 79 3.76 6.87 -7.31
CA HIS A 79 2.48 7.34 -6.80
C HIS A 79 2.36 7.34 -5.27
N ASP A 80 3.29 6.71 -4.54
CA ASP A 80 3.22 6.61 -3.07
C ASP A 80 3.47 7.96 -2.36
N ASP A 81 4.21 8.88 -2.97
CA ASP A 81 4.53 10.22 -2.43
C ASP A 81 3.56 11.32 -2.93
N TYR A 82 2.48 10.97 -3.62
CA TYR A 82 1.57 11.97 -4.18
C TYR A 82 0.86 12.79 -3.09
N LEU A 83 1.06 14.09 -3.14
CA LEU A 83 0.37 15.05 -2.28
C LEU A 83 -1.09 15.19 -2.75
N ILE A 84 -1.99 14.42 -2.14
CA ILE A 84 -3.39 14.25 -2.58
C ILE A 84 -4.21 15.55 -2.51
N THR A 85 -3.89 16.45 -1.58
CA THR A 85 -4.71 17.65 -1.33
C THR A 85 -3.97 18.95 -1.66
N LYS A 86 -4.70 20.00 -2.08
CA LYS A 86 -4.14 21.34 -2.33
C LYS A 86 -3.36 21.91 -1.13
N PRO A 87 -3.81 21.77 0.12
CA PRO A 87 -3.03 22.19 1.29
C PRO A 87 -1.72 21.43 1.44
N LEU A 88 -1.71 20.11 1.20
CA LEU A 88 -0.48 19.31 1.22
C LEU A 88 0.48 19.75 0.11
N LYS A 89 -0.01 19.90 -1.13
CA LYS A 89 0.77 20.43 -2.26
C LYS A 89 1.40 21.78 -1.91
N ASN A 90 0.62 22.71 -1.35
CA ASN A 90 1.12 24.03 -0.97
C ASN A 90 2.14 23.99 0.16
N LYS A 91 1.96 23.10 1.15
CA LYS A 91 2.89 22.94 2.28
C LYS A 91 4.23 22.36 1.85
N TYR A 92 4.24 21.48 0.85
CA TYR A 92 5.41 20.72 0.41
C TYR A 92 5.85 21.07 -1.02
N LYS A 93 5.53 22.30 -1.49
CA LYS A 93 5.81 22.83 -2.84
C LYS A 93 7.27 22.71 -3.33
N GLN A 94 8.21 22.34 -2.48
CA GLN A 94 9.65 22.22 -2.79
C GLN A 94 10.21 20.79 -2.59
N SER A 95 9.40 19.78 -2.30
CA SER A 95 9.87 18.42 -2.02
C SER A 95 9.33 17.36 -2.98
N GLU A 96 8.87 17.75 -4.17
CA GLU A 96 8.67 16.77 -5.23
C GLU A 96 10.07 16.23 -5.60
N ARG A 97 10.32 14.95 -5.33
CA ARG A 97 11.52 14.27 -5.82
C ARG A 97 11.51 14.37 -7.35
N THR A 98 12.25 15.32 -7.88
CA THR A 98 12.74 15.19 -9.25
C THR A 98 13.69 14.02 -9.21
N VAL A 99 13.24 12.85 -9.68
CA VAL A 99 14.16 11.77 -10.02
C VAL A 99 14.94 12.27 -11.23
N LEU A 100 16.04 12.97 -10.95
CA LEU A 100 17.09 13.19 -11.94
C LEU A 100 17.65 11.81 -12.26
N THR A 101 17.21 11.21 -13.34
CA THR A 101 17.94 10.13 -13.99
C THR A 101 19.28 10.71 -14.43
N ALA A 102 20.34 10.30 -13.75
CA ALA A 102 21.73 10.42 -14.21
C ALA A 102 22.19 9.06 -14.73
#